data_AF-A0A091T3W9-F1
#
_entry.id   AF-A0A091T3W9-F1
#
_cell.length_a   1.000
_cell.length_b   1.000
_cell.length_c   1.000
_cell.angle_alpha   90.00
_cell.angle_beta   90.00
_cell.angle_gamma   90.00
#
_symmetry.space_group_name_H-M   'P 1'
#
loop_
_entity.id
_entity.type
_entity.pdbx_description
1 polymer ?
#
loop_
_entity_poly.entity_id
_entity_poly.type
_entity_poly.pdbx_seq_one_letter_code
_entity_poly.pdbx_strand_id
1 'polypeptide(L)'
;SSPTIWDLEFAKEVAAVTAQPPRNGFEEMIQWTKDGLLWEYPVDNEAGMEDDAEFHEHIFLEKHLKDFPKQGPIRHFMELVICGLSKNPHLSVKQKIEHIEWFHKYFEEKKEFLKD
;
A
#
# COMPACT_ATOMS: atom_id res chain seq x y z
N SER A 1 22.81 13.99 13.94
CA SER A 1 21.96 14.77 14.86
C SER A 1 20.91 15.48 14.04
N SER A 2 19.65 15.44 14.46
CA SER A 2 18.58 16.19 13.80
C SER A 2 18.81 17.70 13.97
N PRO A 3 18.43 18.54 13.00
CA PRO A 3 18.61 19.99 13.09
C PRO A 3 17.88 20.56 14.30
N THR A 4 18.47 21.58 14.92
CA THR A 4 17.84 22.28 16.04
C THR A 4 16.78 23.25 15.53
N ILE A 5 15.90 23.72 16.44
CA ILE A 5 14.88 24.71 16.07
C ILE A 5 15.48 26.00 15.51
N TRP A 6 16.65 26.41 16.01
CA TRP A 6 17.37 27.59 15.53
C TRP A 6 17.89 27.42 14.11
N ASP A 7 18.33 26.21 13.76
CA ASP A 7 18.78 25.89 12.41
C ASP A 7 17.61 25.96 11.41
N LEU A 8 16.42 25.50 11.82
CA LEU A 8 15.20 25.56 10.99
C LEU A 8 14.70 26.99 10.78
N GLU A 9 14.66 27.82 11.84
CA GLU A 9 14.25 29.22 11.71
C GLU A 9 15.25 30.04 10.88
N PHE A 10 16.56 29.80 11.06
CA PHE A 10 17.58 30.42 10.23
C PHE A 10 17.42 30.03 8.74
N ALA A 11 17.13 28.76 8.45
CA ALA A 11 16.88 28.30 7.09
C ALA A 11 15.65 28.98 6.45
N LYS A 12 14.58 29.22 7.22
CA LYS A 12 13.40 29.96 6.76
C LYS A 12 13.73 31.42 6.44
N GLU A 13 14.50 32.09 7.30
CA GLU A 13 14.93 33.48 7.05
C GLU A 13 15.76 33.57 5.77
N VAL A 14 16.69 32.64 5.56
CA VAL A 14 17.48 32.57 4.32
C VAL A 14 16.59 32.34 3.09
N ALA A 15 15.62 31.43 3.17
CA ALA A 15 14.67 31.19 2.07
C ALA A 15 13.82 32.43 1.76
N ALA A 16 13.37 33.16 2.79
CA ALA A 16 12.57 34.38 2.63
C ALA A 16 13.33 35.51 1.92
N VAL A 17 14.64 35.63 2.12
CA VAL A 17 15.49 36.61 1.39
C VAL A 17 15.52 36.32 -0.11
N THR A 18 15.39 35.05 -0.50
CA THR A 18 15.39 34.62 -1.91
C THR A 18 13.99 34.56 -2.52
N ALA A 19 12.93 34.66 -1.72
CA ALA A 19 11.56 34.55 -2.19
C ALA A 19 11.14 35.82 -2.97
N GLN A 20 10.95 35.66 -4.29
CA GLN A 20 10.42 36.70 -5.16
C GLN A 20 9.03 36.28 -5.67
N PRO A 21 8.13 37.24 -5.97
CA PRO A 21 6.88 36.92 -6.66
C PRO A 21 7.21 36.33 -8.05
N PRO A 22 6.38 35.39 -8.55
CA PRO A 22 6.61 34.76 -9.83
C PRO A 22 6.61 35.81 -10.95
N ARG A 23 7.67 35.79 -11.77
CA ARG A 23 7.90 36.74 -12.86
C ARG A 23 7.13 36.38 -14.12
N ASN A 24 6.75 35.12 -14.27
CA ASN A 24 6.02 34.60 -15.41
C ASN A 24 5.13 33.41 -15.00
N GLY A 25 4.24 32.99 -15.91
CA GLY A 25 3.36 31.83 -15.66
C GLY A 25 4.11 30.50 -15.55
N PHE A 26 5.33 30.39 -16.11
CA PHE A 26 6.14 29.18 -15.94
C PHE A 26 6.64 29.02 -14.51
N GLU A 27 7.04 30.12 -13.85
CA GLU A 27 7.48 30.13 -12.47
C GLU A 27 6.33 29.81 -11.52
N GLU A 28 5.12 30.29 -11.83
CA GLU A 28 3.89 29.90 -11.12
C GLU A 28 3.61 28.39 -11.25
N MET A 29 3.71 27.83 -12.46
CA MET A 29 3.55 26.39 -12.67
C MET A 29 4.63 25.57 -11.95
N ILE A 30 5.89 26.05 -11.93
CA ILE A 30 6.98 25.42 -11.19
C ILE A 30 6.68 25.42 -9.69
N GLN A 31 6.18 26.55 -9.16
CA GLN A 31 5.80 26.66 -7.76
C GLN A 31 4.65 25.71 -7.42
N TRP A 32 3.60 25.65 -8.23
CA TRP A 32 2.49 24.70 -8.03
C TRP A 32 2.90 23.23 -8.14
N THR A 33 3.89 22.91 -8.97
CA THR A 33 4.46 21.56 -9.05
C THR A 33 5.20 21.20 -7.76
N LYS A 34 6.02 22.12 -7.23
CA LYS A 34 6.73 21.94 -5.94
C LYS A 34 5.77 21.83 -4.76
N ASP A 35 4.66 22.57 -4.81
CA ASP A 35 3.64 22.55 -3.77
C ASP A 35 2.68 21.35 -3.90
N GLY A 36 2.83 20.52 -4.94
CA GLY A 36 1.99 19.34 -5.19
C GLY A 36 0.56 19.64 -5.66
N LEU A 37 0.30 20.88 -6.09
CA LEU A 37 -1.00 21.33 -6.62
C LEU A 37 -1.16 20.96 -8.10
N LEU A 38 -0.06 21.00 -8.86
CA LEU A 38 -0.02 20.63 -10.27
C LEU A 38 0.51 19.21 -10.43
N TRP A 39 -0.04 18.45 -11.38
CA TRP A 39 0.49 17.14 -11.74
C TRP A 39 1.92 17.24 -12.27
N GLU A 40 2.75 16.30 -11.86
CA GLU A 40 4.08 16.10 -12.42
C GLU A 40 3.96 15.50 -13.82
N TYR A 41 4.79 15.98 -14.75
CA TYR A 41 4.81 15.52 -16.13
C TYR A 41 6.10 14.74 -16.42
N PRO A 42 6.04 13.65 -17.21
CA PRO A 42 4.85 13.08 -17.86
C PRO A 42 3.86 12.47 -16.88
N VAL A 43 2.56 12.55 -17.21
CA VAL A 43 1.47 12.08 -16.33
C VAL A 43 1.60 10.58 -16.09
N ASP A 44 1.72 10.21 -14.82
CA ASP A 44 1.64 8.82 -14.34
C ASP A 44 0.30 8.62 -13.62
N ASN A 45 -0.45 7.60 -14.03
CA ASN A 45 -1.75 7.27 -13.43
C ASN A 45 -1.61 6.64 -12.05
N GLU A 46 -0.42 6.14 -11.70
CA GLU A 46 -0.12 5.49 -10.43
C GLU A 46 0.61 6.43 -9.46
N ALA A 47 0.83 7.71 -9.84
CA ALA A 47 1.48 8.70 -8.99
C ALA A 47 0.76 8.86 -7.64
N GLY A 48 1.48 8.56 -6.55
CA GLY A 48 0.96 8.61 -5.18
C GLY A 48 0.18 7.35 -4.75
N MET A 49 0.06 6.34 -5.61
CA MET A 49 -0.43 5.00 -5.27
C MET A 49 0.73 4.00 -5.30
N GLU A 50 1.61 4.08 -4.31
CA GLU A 50 2.64 3.07 -4.09
C GLU A 50 2.05 1.93 -3.25
N ASP A 51 2.07 0.71 -3.79
CA ASP A 51 1.95 -0.51 -2.99
C ASP A 51 3.37 -0.95 -2.63
N ASP A 52 3.66 -1.11 -1.33
CA ASP A 52 4.97 -1.53 -0.83
C ASP A 52 5.30 -3.01 -1.18
N ALA A 53 4.43 -3.68 -1.95
CA ALA A 53 4.48 -5.10 -2.21
C ALA A 53 4.86 -5.44 -3.66
N GLU A 54 5.73 -6.44 -3.82
CA GLU A 54 6.06 -6.97 -5.13
C GLU A 54 4.97 -7.91 -5.68
N PHE A 55 4.94 -8.11 -7.00
CA PHE A 55 3.92 -8.93 -7.67
C PHE A 55 3.79 -10.36 -7.09
N HIS A 56 4.90 -10.96 -6.66
CA HIS A 56 4.93 -12.32 -6.11
C HIS A 56 4.19 -12.41 -4.77
N GLU A 57 4.04 -11.30 -4.05
CA GLU A 57 3.27 -11.24 -2.81
C GLU A 57 1.77 -11.22 -3.06
N HIS A 58 1.31 -10.62 -4.17
CA HIS A 58 -0.09 -10.66 -4.57
C HIS A 58 -0.50 -12.00 -5.17
N ILE A 59 0.43 -12.69 -5.86
CA ILE A 59 0.14 -13.93 -6.58
C ILE A 59 0.34 -15.16 -5.70
N PHE A 60 1.48 -15.28 -5.00
CA PHE A 60 1.83 -16.49 -4.25
C PHE A 60 1.40 -16.40 -2.77
N LEU A 61 0.09 -16.44 -2.54
CA LEU A 61 -0.49 -16.44 -1.20
C LEU A 61 -0.47 -17.81 -0.51
N GLU A 62 -0.02 -18.87 -1.21
CA GLU A 62 0.10 -20.22 -0.65
C GLU A 62 0.97 -20.28 0.61
N LYS A 63 1.90 -19.32 0.76
CA LYS A 63 2.74 -19.15 1.95
C LYS A 63 1.93 -18.97 3.25
N HIS A 64 0.71 -18.44 3.14
CA HIS A 64 -0.22 -18.21 4.25
C HIS A 64 -1.16 -19.39 4.54
N LEU A 65 -1.09 -20.48 3.75
CA LEU A 65 -1.90 -21.68 3.96
C LEU A 65 -1.25 -22.73 4.89
N LYS A 66 -0.18 -22.40 5.59
CA LYS A 66 0.56 -23.38 6.41
C LYS A 66 -0.26 -23.89 7.59
N ASP A 67 -1.17 -23.06 8.10
CA ASP A 67 -2.00 -23.37 9.27
C ASP A 67 -3.28 -24.14 8.90
N PHE A 68 -3.53 -24.35 7.59
CA PHE A 68 -4.66 -25.14 7.10
C PHE A 68 -4.26 -26.61 6.88
N PRO A 69 -5.22 -27.55 6.93
CA PRO A 69 -4.98 -28.95 6.59
C PRO A 69 -4.34 -29.09 5.20
N LYS A 70 -3.33 -29.95 5.06
CA LYS A 70 -2.63 -30.17 3.77
C LYS A 70 -3.48 -30.92 2.72
N GLN A 71 -4.51 -31.62 3.15
CA GLN A 71 -5.40 -32.41 2.31
C GLN A 71 -6.83 -32.29 2.85
N GLY A 72 -7.83 -32.40 1.97
CA GLY A 72 -9.24 -32.38 2.32
C GLY A 72 -10.05 -31.23 1.68
N PRO A 73 -11.36 -31.17 1.95
CA PRO A 73 -12.26 -30.19 1.32
C PRO A 73 -11.94 -28.75 1.72
N ILE A 74 -11.49 -28.52 2.96
CA ILE A 74 -11.06 -27.20 3.44
C ILE A 74 -9.86 -26.70 2.63
N ARG A 75 -8.92 -27.58 2.31
CA ARG A 75 -7.75 -27.23 1.50
C ARG A 75 -8.16 -26.79 0.10
N HIS A 76 -9.01 -27.59 -0.55
CA HIS A 76 -9.51 -27.29 -1.89
C HIS A 76 -10.30 -25.97 -1.93
N PHE A 77 -11.13 -25.72 -0.92
CA PHE A 77 -11.84 -24.45 -0.77
C PHE A 77 -10.88 -23.26 -0.63
N MET A 78 -9.87 -23.38 0.24
CA MET A 78 -8.90 -22.31 0.46
C MET A 78 -8.00 -22.06 -0.77
N GLU A 79 -7.70 -23.09 -1.57
CA GLU A 79 -7.01 -22.94 -2.85
C GLU A 79 -7.83 -22.09 -3.83
N LEU A 80 -9.16 -22.27 -3.87
CA LEU A 80 -10.06 -21.43 -4.68
C LEU A 80 -10.11 -19.99 -4.17
N VAL A 81 -10.18 -19.80 -2.84
CA VAL A 81 -10.16 -18.46 -2.22
C VAL A 81 -8.88 -17.73 -2.60
N ILE A 82 -7.72 -18.36 -2.46
CA ILE A 82 -6.44 -17.75 -2.83
C ILE A 82 -6.31 -17.51 -4.33
N CYS A 83 -6.80 -18.42 -5.16
CA CYS A 83 -6.87 -18.19 -6.61
C CYS A 83 -7.72 -16.94 -6.92
N GLY A 84 -8.84 -16.74 -6.22
CA GLY A 84 -9.65 -15.52 -6.33
C GLY A 84 -8.91 -14.27 -5.87
N LEU A 85 -8.27 -14.31 -4.69
CA LEU A 85 -7.51 -13.20 -4.13
C LEU A 85 -6.30 -12.82 -5.01
N SER A 86 -5.64 -13.80 -5.63
CA SER A 86 -4.50 -13.57 -6.53
C SER A 86 -4.88 -12.77 -7.79
N LYS A 87 -6.11 -12.95 -8.26
CA LYS A 87 -6.65 -12.27 -9.45
C LYS A 87 -7.27 -10.91 -9.14
N ASN A 88 -7.26 -10.48 -7.88
CA ASN A 88 -7.86 -9.21 -7.47
C ASN A 88 -6.80 -8.08 -7.48
N PRO A 89 -6.92 -7.08 -8.38
CA PRO A 89 -6.03 -5.92 -8.44
C PRO A 89 -6.43 -4.79 -7.47
N HIS A 90 -7.61 -4.85 -6.85
CA HIS A 90 -8.13 -3.78 -6.00
C HIS A 90 -7.81 -3.95 -4.51
N LEU A 91 -7.27 -5.11 -4.12
CA LEU A 91 -6.93 -5.41 -2.74
C LEU A 91 -5.42 -5.39 -2.54
N SER A 92 -4.98 -4.74 -1.47
CA SER A 92 -3.59 -4.79 -1.01
C SER A 92 -3.25 -6.16 -0.42
N VAL A 93 -1.96 -6.48 -0.32
CA VAL A 93 -1.51 -7.74 0.30
C VAL A 93 -2.03 -7.88 1.73
N LYS A 94 -2.05 -6.79 2.50
CA LYS A 94 -2.56 -6.78 3.89
C LYS A 94 -4.02 -7.24 3.95
N GLN A 95 -4.88 -6.68 3.09
CA GLN A 95 -6.28 -7.08 3.03
C GLN A 95 -6.45 -8.54 2.61
N LYS A 96 -5.63 -9.03 1.65
CA LYS A 96 -5.66 -10.44 1.25
C LYS A 96 -5.29 -11.37 2.41
N ILE A 97 -4.30 -11.01 3.24
CA ILE A 97 -3.90 -11.77 4.42
C ILE A 97 -5.02 -11.76 5.48
N GLU A 98 -5.61 -10.60 5.76
CA GLU A 98 -6.74 -10.48 6.70
C GLU A 98 -7.91 -11.40 6.32
N HIS A 99 -8.21 -11.53 5.02
CA HIS A 99 -9.22 -12.46 4.54
C HIS A 99 -8.87 -13.92 4.84
N ILE A 100 -7.61 -14.32 4.68
CA ILE A 100 -7.15 -15.68 4.97
C ILE A 100 -7.21 -15.97 6.47
N GLU A 101 -6.78 -15.03 7.31
CA GLU A 101 -6.84 -15.13 8.77
C GLU A 101 -8.27 -15.24 9.29
N TRP A 102 -9.21 -14.51 8.67
CA TRP A 102 -10.63 -14.63 9.01
C TRP A 102 -11.15 -16.06 8.79
N PHE A 103 -10.79 -16.70 7.67
CA PHE A 103 -11.16 -18.09 7.41
C PHE A 103 -10.53 -19.04 8.42
N HIS A 104 -9.26 -18.82 8.78
CA HIS A 104 -8.59 -19.63 9.79
C HIS A 104 -9.40 -19.61 11.10
N LYS A 105 -9.69 -18.41 11.62
CA LYS A 105 -10.49 -18.23 12.84
C LYS A 105 -11.89 -18.84 12.73
N TYR A 106 -12.56 -18.67 11.59
CA TYR A 106 -13.88 -19.24 11.34
C TYR A 106 -13.87 -20.78 11.45
N PHE A 107 -12.89 -21.45 10.83
CA PHE A 107 -12.79 -22.89 10.92
C PHE A 107 -12.40 -23.36 12.32
N GLU A 108 -11.62 -22.58 13.06
CA GLU A 108 -11.32 -22.89 14.46
C GLU A 108 -12.57 -22.87 15.35
N GLU A 109 -13.40 -21.84 15.22
CA GLU A 109 -14.67 -21.72 15.95
C GLU A 109 -15.68 -22.81 15.57
N LYS A 110 -15.63 -23.29 14.32
CA LYS A 110 -16.52 -24.34 13.80
C LYS A 110 -15.93 -25.75 13.85
N LYS A 111 -14.79 -25.97 14.53
CA LYS A 111 -14.15 -27.29 14.69
C LYS A 111 -15.10 -28.37 15.21
N GLU A 112 -16.10 -28.01 16.00
CA GLU A 112 -17.09 -28.96 16.52
C GLU A 112 -18.00 -29.53 15.42
N PHE A 113 -18.38 -28.73 14.42
CA PHE A 113 -19.22 -29.14 13.29
C PHE A 113 -18.45 -29.86 12.17
N LEU A 114 -17.12 -29.84 12.22
CA LEU A 114 -16.23 -30.44 11.23
C LEU A 114 -15.79 -31.87 11.59
N LYS A 115 -16.23 -32.39 12.75
CA LYS A 115 -15.87 -33.72 13.26
C LYS A 115 -16.88 -34.82 12.91
N ASP A 116 -18.02 -34.45 12.34
CA ASP A 116 -19.05 -35.37 11.82
C ASP A 116 -18.83 -35.64 10.32
#